data_AF-A0A3M1CTJ2-F1
#
_entry.id   AF-A0A3M1CTJ2-F1
#
_cell.length_a   1.000
_cell.length_b   1.000
_cell.length_c   1.000
_cell.angle_alpha   90.00
_cell.angle_beta   90.00
_cell.angle_gamma   90.00
#
_symmetry.space_group_name_H-M   'P 1'
#
loop_
_entity.id
_entity.type
_entity.pdbx_description
1 polymer ?
#
loop_
_entity_poly.entity_id
_entity_poly.type
_entity_poly.pdbx_seq_one_letter_code
_entity_poly.pdbx_strand_id
1 'polypeptide(L)'
;MRFIALMLPVVLSLSACRSPFATAQEQDTIEAYEAFLEANPNSPFVTQASLRLEELYLEKARSEKTLEAYDDYLARYPDGKLRDKAIEERRQFLFEWASEQDTPEAWQKFLDEYPTGDRKLKQEARQRLNMAKHRDIVTVGPVSIEQVNLAENPDGPLDGWGFYADVTVGGDREVEKLVMEVAYLGADGQVLDTREWPVVAPALPGNLPVEEEFKIPMKPGETRTFEWTTGDLPAG
;
A
#
# COMPACT_ATOMS: atom_id res chain seq x y z
N MET A 1 -76.22 8.22 -50.79
CA MET A 1 -74.97 8.96 -50.53
C MET A 1 -74.62 8.85 -49.04
N ARG A 2 -73.57 8.09 -48.70
CA ARG A 2 -72.88 8.16 -47.40
C ARG A 2 -71.40 7.88 -47.69
N PHE A 3 -70.59 8.93 -47.77
CA PHE A 3 -69.13 8.82 -47.81
C PHE A 3 -68.65 8.65 -46.37
N ILE A 4 -68.05 7.50 -46.08
CA ILE A 4 -67.28 7.28 -44.84
C ILE A 4 -65.87 7.77 -45.14
N ALA A 5 -65.50 8.93 -44.60
CA ALA A 5 -64.15 9.45 -44.65
C ALA A 5 -63.30 8.69 -43.61
N LEU A 6 -62.45 7.79 -44.09
CA LEU A 6 -61.44 7.10 -43.30
C LEU A 6 -60.24 8.05 -43.13
N MET A 7 -60.18 8.78 -42.01
CA MET A 7 -59.01 9.54 -41.60
C MET A 7 -57.96 8.57 -41.02
N LEU A 8 -56.86 8.39 -41.75
CA LEU A 8 -55.69 7.64 -41.31
C LEU A 8 -54.86 8.53 -40.36
N PRO A 9 -54.59 8.15 -39.10
CA PRO A 9 -53.71 8.93 -38.25
C PRO A 9 -52.26 8.77 -38.72
N VAL A 10 -51.68 9.85 -39.23
CA VAL A 10 -50.24 9.97 -39.45
C VAL A 10 -49.59 10.04 -38.06
N VAL A 11 -49.02 8.91 -37.62
CA VAL A 11 -48.15 8.87 -36.44
C VAL A 11 -46.82 9.50 -36.84
N LEU A 12 -46.64 10.77 -36.46
CA LEU A 12 -45.38 11.48 -36.60
C LEU A 12 -44.42 10.93 -35.53
N SER A 13 -43.60 9.94 -35.88
CA SER A 13 -42.49 9.49 -35.04
C SER A 13 -41.43 10.58 -35.01
N LEU A 14 -41.50 11.45 -34.00
CA LEU A 14 -40.40 12.33 -33.60
C LEU A 14 -39.27 11.44 -33.06
N SER A 15 -38.40 10.97 -33.95
CA SER A 15 -37.09 10.47 -33.54
C SER A 15 -36.39 11.62 -32.83
N ALA A 16 -36.36 11.58 -31.50
CA ALA A 16 -35.56 12.50 -30.73
C ALA A 16 -34.09 12.27 -31.12
N CYS A 17 -33.56 13.11 -32.02
CA CYS A 17 -32.13 13.11 -32.32
C CYS A 17 -31.39 13.50 -31.03
N ARG A 18 -30.93 12.49 -30.29
CA ARG A 18 -30.07 12.69 -29.13
C ARG A 18 -28.74 13.29 -29.61
N SER A 19 -28.21 14.26 -28.86
CA SER A 19 -26.89 14.81 -29.15
C SER A 19 -25.83 13.69 -29.14
N PRO A 20 -24.85 13.69 -30.06
CA PRO A 20 -23.72 12.75 -30.01
C PRO A 20 -23.02 12.75 -28.65
N PHE A 21 -22.87 13.92 -28.01
CA PHE A 21 -22.26 14.02 -26.68
C PHE A 21 -23.12 13.35 -25.61
N ALA A 22 -24.44 13.57 -25.64
CA ALA A 22 -25.36 12.94 -24.68
C ALA A 22 -25.43 11.41 -24.86
N THR A 23 -25.11 10.91 -26.06
CA THR A 23 -24.97 9.47 -26.32
C THR A 23 -23.68 8.93 -25.70
N ALA A 24 -22.55 9.65 -25.87
CA ALA A 24 -21.29 9.28 -25.23
C ALA A 24 -21.40 9.29 -23.69
N GLN A 25 -22.07 10.30 -23.11
CA GLN A 25 -22.31 10.37 -21.67
C GLN A 25 -23.19 9.24 -21.13
N GLU A 26 -24.14 8.74 -21.92
CA GLU A 26 -25.00 7.63 -21.50
C GLU A 26 -24.24 6.30 -21.52
N GLN A 27 -23.37 6.11 -22.51
CA GLN A 27 -22.57 4.89 -22.62
C GLN A 27 -21.42 4.89 -21.62
N ASP A 28 -20.81 6.05 -21.37
CA ASP A 28 -19.70 6.26 -20.43
C ASP A 28 -18.54 5.28 -20.62
N THR A 29 -18.19 5.02 -21.88
CA THR A 29 -17.08 4.13 -22.27
C THR A 29 -16.01 4.89 -23.04
N ILE A 30 -14.79 4.33 -23.03
CA ILE A 30 -13.65 4.85 -23.79
C ILE A 30 -14.05 4.97 -25.27
N GLU A 31 -14.63 3.92 -25.84
CA GLU A 31 -15.00 3.85 -27.25
C GLU A 31 -16.03 4.91 -27.63
N ALA A 32 -17.01 5.18 -26.75
CA ALA A 32 -18.05 6.16 -27.00
C ALA A 32 -17.51 7.60 -27.00
N TYR A 33 -16.60 7.92 -26.08
CA TYR A 33 -15.97 9.23 -26.01
C TYR A 33 -14.94 9.44 -27.13
N GLU A 34 -14.19 8.40 -27.51
CA GLU A 34 -13.29 8.44 -28.67
C GLU A 34 -14.07 8.72 -29.97
N ALA A 35 -15.14 7.94 -30.22
CA ALA A 35 -15.99 8.14 -31.39
C ALA A 35 -16.64 9.53 -31.43
N PHE A 36 -17.05 10.05 -30.26
CA PHE A 36 -17.58 11.41 -30.17
C PHE A 36 -16.53 12.46 -30.55
N LEU A 37 -15.32 12.36 -29.99
CA LEU A 37 -14.23 13.32 -30.24
C LEU A 37 -13.76 13.29 -31.70
N GLU A 38 -13.66 12.09 -32.29
CA GLU A 38 -13.30 11.92 -33.70
C GLU A 38 -14.35 12.53 -34.64
N ALA A 39 -15.64 12.26 -34.39
CA ALA A 39 -16.72 12.73 -35.26
C ALA A 39 -17.09 14.21 -35.04
N ASN A 40 -16.73 14.81 -33.89
CA ASN A 40 -17.19 16.16 -33.51
C ASN A 40 -16.04 17.08 -33.02
N PRO A 41 -14.97 17.29 -33.82
CA PRO A 41 -13.76 18.01 -33.37
C PRO A 41 -13.97 19.49 -33.02
N ASN A 42 -15.06 20.10 -33.50
CA ASN A 42 -15.41 21.51 -33.22
C ASN A 42 -16.57 21.66 -32.22
N SER A 43 -16.96 20.58 -31.54
CA SER A 43 -18.05 20.61 -30.58
C SER A 43 -17.70 21.46 -29.35
N PRO A 44 -18.65 22.22 -28.78
CA PRO A 44 -18.42 22.91 -27.50
C PRO A 44 -18.12 21.95 -26.33
N PHE A 45 -18.38 20.64 -26.50
CA PHE A 45 -18.15 19.62 -25.47
C PHE A 45 -16.81 18.88 -25.59
N VAL A 46 -15.95 19.24 -26.55
CA VAL A 46 -14.64 18.57 -26.74
C VAL A 46 -13.83 18.53 -25.44
N THR A 47 -13.68 19.67 -24.76
CA THR A 47 -12.93 19.73 -23.48
C THR A 47 -13.51 18.81 -22.40
N GLN A 48 -14.84 18.71 -22.32
CA GLN A 48 -15.50 17.88 -21.32
C GLN A 48 -15.37 16.39 -21.66
N ALA A 49 -15.56 16.03 -22.93
CA ALA A 49 -15.38 14.67 -23.43
C ALA A 49 -13.93 14.19 -23.28
N SER A 50 -12.94 15.03 -23.60
CA SER A 50 -11.52 14.69 -23.45
C SER A 50 -11.13 14.46 -21.99
N LEU A 51 -11.64 15.27 -21.07
CA LEU A 51 -11.38 15.05 -19.63
C LEU A 51 -12.02 13.75 -19.15
N ARG A 52 -13.28 13.46 -19.51
CA ARG A 52 -13.93 12.20 -19.11
C ARG A 52 -13.24 10.99 -19.72
N LEU A 53 -12.78 11.09 -20.97
CA LEU A 53 -11.99 10.04 -21.61
C LEU A 53 -10.66 9.78 -20.86
N GLU A 54 -9.95 10.84 -20.48
CA GLU A 54 -8.75 10.72 -19.65
C GLU A 54 -9.04 10.04 -18.31
N GLU A 55 -10.14 10.42 -17.62
CA GLU A 55 -10.58 9.76 -16.38
C GLU A 55 -10.81 8.26 -16.58
N LEU A 56 -11.55 7.87 -17.63
CA LEU A 56 -11.83 6.47 -17.93
C LEU A 56 -10.55 5.65 -18.21
N TYR A 57 -9.57 6.25 -18.89
CA TYR A 57 -8.28 5.60 -19.09
C TYR A 57 -7.48 5.43 -17.79
N LEU A 58 -7.55 6.39 -16.86
CA LEU A 58 -6.93 6.23 -15.55
C LEU A 58 -7.68 5.19 -14.69
N GLU A 59 -9.01 5.15 -14.77
CA GLU A 59 -9.84 4.12 -14.14
C GLU A 59 -9.48 2.72 -14.67
N LYS A 60 -9.25 2.58 -15.98
CA LYS A 60 -8.75 1.33 -16.59
C LYS A 60 -7.42 0.92 -15.98
N ALA A 61 -6.45 1.84 -15.88
CA ALA A 61 -5.15 1.56 -15.27
C ALA A 61 -5.27 1.05 -13.81
N ARG A 62 -6.13 1.69 -13.00
CA ARG A 62 -6.43 1.24 -11.63
C ARG A 62 -7.03 -0.17 -11.57
N SER A 63 -7.91 -0.49 -12.51
CA SER A 63 -8.61 -1.78 -12.54
C SER A 63 -7.69 -2.94 -12.91
N GLU A 64 -6.71 -2.69 -13.77
CA GLU A 64 -5.76 -3.70 -14.24
C GLU A 64 -4.70 -4.02 -13.20
N LYS A 65 -4.41 -3.08 -12.29
CA LYS A 65 -3.46 -3.28 -11.17
C LYS A 65 -2.10 -3.79 -11.66
N THR A 66 -1.54 -3.13 -12.67
CA THR A 66 -0.22 -3.40 -13.20
C THR A 66 0.54 -2.09 -13.44
N LEU A 67 1.87 -2.15 -13.45
CA LEU A 67 2.70 -0.98 -13.79
C LEU A 67 2.51 -0.60 -15.26
N GLU A 68 2.40 -1.61 -16.12
CA GLU A 68 2.20 -1.48 -17.56
C GLU A 68 0.94 -0.66 -17.88
N ALA A 69 -0.15 -0.86 -17.14
CA ALA A 69 -1.39 -0.10 -17.37
C ALA A 69 -1.25 1.39 -17.02
N TYR A 70 -0.50 1.72 -15.97
CA TYR A 70 -0.16 3.12 -15.66
C TYR A 70 0.83 3.70 -16.69
N ASP A 71 1.80 2.91 -17.17
CA ASP A 71 2.74 3.35 -18.20
C ASP A 71 2.02 3.64 -19.53
N ASP A 72 1.06 2.80 -19.92
CA ASP A 72 0.20 3.02 -21.09
C ASP A 72 -0.64 4.30 -20.95
N TYR A 73 -1.17 4.55 -19.76
CA TYR A 73 -1.89 5.80 -19.46
C TYR A 73 -0.96 7.02 -19.63
N LEU A 74 0.23 6.98 -19.03
CA LEU A 74 1.19 8.09 -19.05
C LEU A 74 1.74 8.35 -20.45
N ALA A 75 1.88 7.31 -21.27
CA ALA A 75 2.25 7.44 -22.69
C ALA A 75 1.12 8.08 -23.52
N ARG A 76 -0.15 7.76 -23.22
CA ARG A 76 -1.31 8.34 -23.90
C ARG A 76 -1.58 9.80 -23.50
N TYR A 77 -1.31 10.15 -22.24
CA TYR A 77 -1.57 11.47 -21.67
C TYR A 77 -0.31 12.16 -21.12
N PRO A 78 0.71 12.44 -21.96
CA PRO A 78 1.99 12.99 -21.50
C PRO A 78 1.88 14.39 -20.90
N ASP A 79 0.83 15.14 -21.27
CA ASP A 79 0.48 16.48 -20.75
C ASP A 79 -0.97 16.52 -20.19
N GLY A 80 -1.50 15.36 -19.80
CA GLY A 80 -2.88 15.21 -19.31
C GLY A 80 -3.12 15.89 -17.96
N LYS A 81 -4.38 16.23 -17.67
CA LYS A 81 -4.76 16.89 -16.41
C LYS A 81 -4.60 15.98 -15.20
N LEU A 82 -4.67 14.66 -15.39
CA LEU A 82 -4.53 13.65 -14.33
C LEU A 82 -3.16 12.96 -14.37
N ARG A 83 -2.24 13.42 -15.21
CA ARG A 83 -0.87 12.88 -15.34
C ARG A 83 -0.16 12.76 -13.99
N ASP A 84 -0.10 13.83 -13.21
CA ASP A 84 0.62 13.82 -11.93
C ASP A 84 -0.05 12.90 -10.91
N LYS A 85 -1.37 12.78 -10.97
CA LYS A 85 -2.13 11.80 -10.17
C LYS A 85 -1.78 10.37 -10.56
N ALA A 86 -1.67 10.07 -11.86
CA ALA A 86 -1.27 8.76 -12.33
C ALA A 86 0.18 8.40 -11.96
N ILE A 87 1.11 9.36 -11.97
CA ILE A 87 2.49 9.16 -11.49
C ILE A 87 2.49 8.80 -10.00
N GLU A 88 1.68 9.48 -9.20
CA GLU A 88 1.52 9.21 -7.78
C GLU A 88 0.96 7.81 -7.53
N GLU A 89 -0.15 7.47 -8.19
CA GLU A 89 -0.80 6.16 -8.06
C GLU A 89 0.11 5.01 -8.52
N ARG A 90 0.83 5.19 -9.63
CA ARG A 90 1.85 4.23 -10.09
C ARG A 90 2.98 4.06 -9.06
N ARG A 91 3.44 5.14 -8.44
CA ARG A 91 4.49 5.09 -7.42
C ARG A 91 4.03 4.29 -6.21
N GLN A 92 2.83 4.59 -5.72
CA GLN A 92 2.23 3.88 -4.61
C GLN A 92 2.05 2.40 -4.94
N PHE A 93 1.55 2.10 -6.14
CA PHE A 93 1.41 0.72 -6.62
C PHE A 93 2.76 -0.03 -6.63
N LEU A 94 3.84 0.59 -7.15
CA LEU A 94 5.16 -0.06 -7.15
C LEU A 94 5.68 -0.29 -5.73
N PHE A 95 5.42 0.64 -4.82
CA PHE A 95 5.81 0.50 -3.41
C PHE A 95 5.06 -0.67 -2.74
N GLU A 96 3.75 -0.74 -2.92
CA GLU A 96 2.91 -1.83 -2.41
C GLU A 96 3.34 -3.18 -2.98
N TRP A 97 3.56 -3.26 -4.29
CA TRP A 97 4.10 -4.46 -4.93
C TRP A 97 5.46 -4.85 -4.34
N ALA A 98 6.37 -3.89 -4.14
CA ALA A 98 7.66 -4.16 -3.53
C ALA A 98 7.54 -4.66 -2.09
N SER A 99 6.55 -4.15 -1.34
CA SER A 99 6.20 -4.62 0.00
C SER A 99 5.62 -6.03 0.02
N GLU A 100 4.80 -6.39 -0.97
CA GLU A 100 4.25 -7.74 -1.10
C GLU A 100 5.33 -8.77 -1.48
N GLN A 101 6.26 -8.38 -2.35
CA GLN A 101 7.38 -9.26 -2.73
C GLN A 101 8.43 -9.38 -1.61
N ASP A 102 8.67 -8.28 -0.88
CA ASP A 102 9.66 -8.13 0.19
C ASP A 102 11.03 -8.76 -0.12
N THR A 103 11.51 -8.51 -1.35
CA THR A 103 12.80 -8.99 -1.86
C THR A 103 13.77 -7.83 -2.12
N PRO A 104 15.09 -8.07 -2.07
CA PRO A 104 16.07 -7.06 -2.43
C PRO A 104 15.83 -6.47 -3.83
N GLU A 105 15.48 -7.30 -4.81
CA GLU A 105 15.24 -6.91 -6.20
C GLU A 105 14.03 -5.98 -6.32
N ALA A 106 12.94 -6.29 -5.60
CA ALA A 106 11.72 -5.50 -5.66
C ALA A 106 11.90 -4.10 -5.03
N TRP A 107 12.54 -4.03 -3.85
CA TRP A 107 12.85 -2.75 -3.22
C TRP A 107 13.87 -1.93 -4.03
N GLN A 108 14.85 -2.59 -4.65
CA GLN A 108 15.81 -1.92 -5.53
C GLN A 108 15.10 -1.33 -6.76
N LYS A 109 14.18 -2.07 -7.38
CA LYS A 109 13.36 -1.55 -8.51
C LYS A 109 12.60 -0.29 -8.13
N PHE A 110 11.95 -0.26 -6.97
CA PHE A 110 11.28 0.96 -6.49
C PHE A 110 12.24 2.15 -6.36
N LEU A 111 13.41 1.93 -5.75
CA LEU A 111 14.42 2.98 -5.54
C LEU A 111 15.04 3.49 -6.86
N ASP A 112 15.16 2.62 -7.85
CA ASP A 112 15.72 2.94 -9.17
C ASP A 112 14.72 3.73 -10.04
N GLU A 113 13.43 3.39 -9.99
CA GLU A 113 12.38 4.10 -10.72
C GLU A 113 11.99 5.43 -10.07
N TYR A 114 12.16 5.55 -8.74
CA TYR A 114 11.85 6.76 -7.97
C TYR A 114 13.05 7.30 -7.18
N PRO A 115 14.12 7.76 -7.86
CA PRO A 115 15.35 8.23 -7.20
C PRO A 115 15.14 9.56 -6.45
N THR A 116 14.19 10.37 -6.93
CA THR A 116 13.79 11.68 -6.41
C THR A 116 12.30 11.70 -6.07
N GLY A 117 11.88 12.51 -5.10
CA GLY A 117 10.47 12.62 -4.70
C GLY A 117 10.28 12.36 -3.21
N ASP A 118 9.22 11.63 -2.87
CA ASP A 118 8.80 11.37 -1.49
C ASP A 118 9.94 10.77 -0.65
N ARG A 119 10.50 11.61 0.22
CA ARG A 119 11.62 11.26 1.09
C ARG A 119 11.24 10.15 2.08
N LYS A 120 9.98 10.11 2.55
CA LYS A 120 9.54 9.12 3.54
C LYS A 120 9.49 7.74 2.90
N LEU A 121 8.79 7.60 1.76
CA LEU A 121 8.73 6.33 1.01
C LEU A 121 10.14 5.84 0.64
N LYS A 122 11.03 6.73 0.19
CA LYS A 122 12.41 6.34 -0.11
C LYS A 122 13.18 5.86 1.11
N GLN A 123 13.02 6.52 2.25
CA GLN A 123 13.66 6.10 3.49
C GLN A 123 13.16 4.73 3.91
N GLU A 124 11.85 4.50 3.83
CA GLU A 124 11.23 3.23 4.15
C GLU A 124 11.70 2.11 3.19
N ALA A 125 11.66 2.33 1.89
CA ALA A 125 12.14 1.35 0.90
C ALA A 125 13.63 1.01 1.09
N ARG A 126 14.47 1.97 1.53
CA ARG A 126 15.87 1.69 1.89
C ARG A 126 16.00 0.83 3.13
N GLN A 127 15.17 1.07 4.14
CA GLN A 127 15.14 0.25 5.35
C GLN A 127 14.68 -1.17 5.03
N ARG A 128 13.62 -1.29 4.22
CA ARG A 128 13.11 -2.59 3.75
C ARG A 128 14.09 -3.33 2.86
N LEU A 129 14.78 -2.65 1.94
CA LEU A 129 15.89 -3.22 1.16
C LEU A 129 17.02 -3.74 2.06
N ASN A 130 17.40 -2.98 3.08
CA ASN A 130 18.42 -3.39 4.03
C ASN A 130 17.95 -4.64 4.81
N MET A 131 16.71 -4.64 5.31
CA MET A 131 16.13 -5.79 5.98
C MET A 131 16.09 -7.03 5.06
N ALA A 132 15.55 -6.90 3.84
CA ALA A 132 15.45 -8.01 2.89
C ALA A 132 16.81 -8.61 2.51
N LYS A 133 17.89 -7.83 2.55
CA LYS A 133 19.26 -8.30 2.28
C LYS A 133 19.92 -9.01 3.45
N HIS A 134 19.47 -8.75 4.67
CA HIS A 134 20.23 -9.08 5.88
C HIS A 134 19.43 -9.85 6.93
N ARG A 135 18.11 -9.96 6.84
CA ARG A 135 17.28 -10.63 7.86
C ARG A 135 17.69 -12.07 8.15
N ASP A 136 18.26 -12.77 7.16
CA ASP A 136 18.71 -14.16 7.30
C ASP A 136 19.90 -14.32 8.26
N ILE A 137 20.54 -13.23 8.69
CA ILE A 137 21.58 -13.28 9.73
C ILE A 137 20.97 -13.37 11.13
N VAL A 138 19.68 -13.12 11.30
CA VAL A 138 19.01 -13.11 12.61
C VAL A 138 18.37 -14.48 12.83
N THR A 139 18.77 -15.16 13.90
CA THR A 139 18.13 -16.39 14.37
C THR A 139 17.39 -16.09 15.67
N VAL A 140 16.11 -16.43 15.71
CA VAL A 140 15.28 -16.34 16.92
C VAL A 140 15.13 -17.74 17.48
N GLY A 141 15.49 -17.90 18.75
CA GLY A 141 15.32 -19.13 19.52
C GLY A 141 13.84 -19.44 19.81
N PRO A 142 13.57 -20.53 20.54
CA PRO A 142 12.21 -20.83 20.97
C PRO A 142 11.65 -19.69 21.83
N VAL A 143 10.38 -19.36 21.60
CA VAL A 143 9.66 -18.35 22.40
C VAL A 143 9.25 -18.99 23.72
N SER A 144 9.63 -18.37 24.84
CA SER A 144 9.12 -18.68 26.18
C SER A 144 8.07 -17.63 26.57
N ILE A 145 7.02 -18.09 27.25
CA ILE A 145 5.94 -17.24 27.76
C ILE A 145 5.74 -17.59 29.23
N GLU A 146 5.79 -16.58 30.09
CA GLU A 146 5.72 -16.75 31.54
C GLU A 146 4.78 -15.73 32.18
N GLN A 147 4.15 -16.12 33.29
CA GLN A 147 3.42 -15.15 34.12
C GLN A 147 4.42 -14.39 34.99
N VAL A 148 4.33 -13.06 34.99
CA VAL A 148 5.28 -12.18 35.67
C VAL A 148 4.57 -11.25 36.66
N ASN A 149 5.29 -10.82 37.70
CA ASN A 149 4.86 -9.71 38.53
C ASN A 149 5.36 -8.41 37.89
N LEU A 150 4.45 -7.57 37.39
CA LEU A 150 4.83 -6.32 36.71
C LEU A 150 5.29 -5.22 37.68
N ALA A 151 5.01 -5.38 38.96
CA ALA A 151 5.34 -4.41 40.00
C ALA A 151 6.77 -4.57 40.56
N GLU A 152 7.57 -5.50 40.02
CA GLU A 152 8.90 -5.90 40.51
C GLU A 152 8.92 -6.22 42.03
N ASN A 153 7.77 -6.63 42.57
CA ASN A 153 7.60 -7.02 43.96
C ASN A 153 7.64 -8.55 44.06
N PRO A 154 8.65 -9.16 44.71
CA PRO A 154 8.77 -10.61 44.82
C PRO A 154 7.57 -11.32 45.46
N ASP A 155 6.82 -10.62 46.32
CA ASP A 155 5.63 -11.15 47.01
C ASP A 155 4.31 -10.69 46.35
N GLY A 156 4.39 -9.96 45.24
CA GLY A 156 3.24 -9.43 44.52
C GLY A 156 2.52 -10.48 43.66
N PRO A 157 1.29 -10.19 43.18
CA PRO A 157 0.56 -11.09 42.29
C PRO A 157 1.27 -11.23 40.94
N LEU A 158 1.17 -12.39 40.29
CA LEU A 158 1.55 -12.53 38.89
C LEU A 158 0.45 -11.92 38.02
N ASP A 159 0.57 -10.64 37.72
CA ASP A 159 -0.43 -9.77 37.11
C ASP A 159 -0.07 -9.36 35.66
N GLY A 160 0.90 -10.04 35.05
CA GLY A 160 1.25 -9.84 33.65
C GLY A 160 1.82 -11.07 32.98
N TRP A 161 2.22 -10.87 31.73
CA TRP A 161 2.84 -11.85 30.84
C TRP A 161 4.18 -11.34 30.35
N GLY A 162 5.20 -12.18 30.41
CA GLY A 162 6.50 -11.96 29.80
C GLY A 162 6.70 -12.88 28.60
N PHE A 163 7.28 -12.32 27.54
CA PHE A 163 7.61 -12.99 26.29
C PHE A 163 9.11 -12.88 26.07
N TYR A 164 9.76 -14.03 25.92
CA TYR A 164 11.21 -14.12 25.87
C TYR A 164 11.65 -14.93 24.66
N ALA A 165 12.71 -14.49 23.99
CA ALA A 165 13.38 -15.30 22.97
C ALA A 165 14.85 -14.91 22.86
N ASP A 166 15.73 -15.90 22.77
CA ASP A 166 17.13 -15.62 22.48
C ASP A 166 17.28 -15.22 21.00
N VAL A 167 17.82 -14.03 20.77
CA VAL A 167 18.07 -13.49 19.44
C VAL A 167 19.57 -13.51 19.18
N THR A 168 19.98 -14.27 18.18
CA THR A 168 21.38 -14.40 17.78
C THR A 168 21.62 -13.71 16.45
N VAL A 169 22.63 -12.87 16.38
CA VAL A 169 23.02 -12.15 15.16
C VAL A 169 24.25 -12.82 14.57
N GLY A 170 24.13 -13.36 13.35
CA GLY A 170 25.23 -13.93 12.58
C GLY A 170 25.91 -12.91 11.65
N GLY A 171 26.45 -13.40 10.53
CA GLY A 171 27.08 -12.56 9.52
C GLY A 171 28.48 -12.06 9.89
N ASP A 172 28.88 -10.92 9.33
CA ASP A 172 30.22 -10.34 9.43
C ASP A 172 30.20 -8.86 9.88
N ARG A 173 29.03 -8.32 10.22
CA ARG A 173 28.82 -6.91 10.58
C ARG A 173 28.04 -6.78 11.88
N GLU A 174 28.31 -5.70 12.59
CA GLU A 174 27.52 -5.31 13.75
C GLU A 174 26.10 -4.88 13.32
N VAL A 175 25.12 -5.18 14.17
CA VAL A 175 23.73 -4.76 13.99
C VAL A 175 23.42 -3.64 14.99
N GLU A 176 23.26 -2.42 14.46
CA GLU A 176 22.95 -1.22 15.25
C GLU A 176 21.47 -1.08 15.57
N LYS A 177 20.60 -1.70 14.78
CA LYS A 177 19.15 -1.64 14.96
C LYS A 177 18.51 -2.97 14.59
N LEU A 178 17.87 -3.61 15.56
CA LEU A 178 17.03 -4.79 15.41
C LEU A 178 15.81 -4.63 16.32
N VAL A 179 14.64 -4.62 15.70
CA VAL A 179 13.34 -4.49 16.37
C VAL A 179 12.57 -5.76 16.08
N MET A 180 12.03 -6.37 17.12
CA MET A 180 11.17 -7.55 17.01
C MET A 180 9.72 -7.12 17.05
N GLU A 181 8.91 -7.78 16.24
CA GLU A 181 7.45 -7.69 16.32
C GLU A 181 6.92 -8.89 17.11
N VAL A 182 6.10 -8.60 18.12
CA VAL A 182 5.32 -9.58 18.88
C VAL A 182 3.89 -9.51 18.37
N ALA A 183 3.49 -10.53 17.61
CA ALA A 183 2.13 -10.67 17.12
C ALA A 183 1.31 -11.55 18.09
N TYR A 184 0.22 -10.99 18.63
CA TYR A 184 -0.73 -11.73 19.44
C TYR A 184 -1.72 -12.42 18.51
N LEU A 185 -1.73 -13.75 18.52
CA LEU A 185 -2.60 -14.53 17.66
C LEU A 185 -3.83 -14.99 18.44
N GLY A 186 -4.99 -14.85 17.82
CA GLY A 186 -6.23 -15.43 18.34
C GLY A 186 -6.30 -16.93 18.13
N ALA A 187 -7.35 -17.56 18.66
CA ALA A 187 -7.54 -19.00 18.56
C ALA A 187 -7.68 -19.51 17.10
N ASP A 188 -8.07 -18.63 16.18
CA ASP A 188 -8.18 -18.89 14.74
C ASP A 188 -6.89 -18.57 13.96
N GLY A 189 -5.83 -18.14 14.65
CA GLY A 189 -4.55 -17.75 14.08
C GLY A 189 -4.51 -16.35 13.48
N GLN A 190 -5.59 -15.56 13.60
CA GLN A 190 -5.57 -14.16 13.16
C GLN A 190 -4.76 -13.30 14.14
N VAL A 191 -4.05 -12.30 13.60
CA VAL A 191 -3.35 -11.31 14.40
C VAL A 191 -4.38 -10.37 15.06
N LEU A 192 -4.42 -10.35 16.39
CA LEU A 192 -5.27 -9.50 17.20
C LEU A 192 -4.63 -8.14 17.51
N ASP A 193 -3.33 -8.16 17.77
CA ASP A 193 -2.51 -6.98 18.06
C ASP A 193 -1.04 -7.27 17.69
N THR A 194 -0.26 -6.21 17.51
CA THR A 194 1.17 -6.28 17.25
C THR A 194 1.91 -5.27 18.12
N ARG A 195 3.04 -5.67 18.70
CA ARG A 195 3.92 -4.77 19.45
C ARG A 195 5.33 -4.84 18.90
N GLU A 196 5.98 -3.68 18.78
CA GLU A 196 7.36 -3.60 18.37
C GLU A 196 8.24 -3.23 19.57
N TRP A 197 9.32 -3.98 19.78
CA TRP A 197 10.29 -3.67 20.83
C TRP A 197 11.72 -3.98 20.37
N PRO A 198 12.72 -3.14 20.69
CA PRO A 198 14.08 -3.34 20.22
C PRO A 198 14.80 -4.46 20.98
N VAL A 199 15.65 -5.20 20.28
CA VAL A 199 16.79 -5.93 20.89
C VAL A 199 18.00 -5.01 20.97
N VAL A 200 18.15 -4.16 19.95
CA VAL A 200 19.18 -3.12 19.86
C VAL A 200 18.61 -1.97 19.03
N ALA A 201 18.76 -0.74 19.50
CA ALA A 201 18.41 0.46 18.76
C ALA A 201 19.12 1.69 19.38
N PRO A 202 19.55 2.66 18.58
CA PRO A 202 20.10 3.91 19.12
C PRO A 202 19.02 4.80 19.78
N ALA A 203 17.76 4.65 19.36
CA ALA A 203 16.61 5.39 19.88
C ALA A 203 15.30 4.68 19.50
N LEU A 204 14.25 4.93 20.28
CA LEU A 204 12.87 4.53 20.00
C LEU A 204 12.22 5.43 18.91
N PRO A 205 11.06 5.04 18.34
CA PRO A 205 10.34 5.87 17.36
C PRO A 205 10.17 7.32 17.82
N GLY A 206 10.34 8.27 16.91
CA GLY A 206 10.31 9.70 17.24
C GLY A 206 11.58 10.22 17.95
N ASN A 207 12.67 9.45 17.91
CA ASN A 207 13.94 9.79 18.59
C ASN A 207 13.79 9.87 20.12
N LEU A 208 12.93 9.01 20.66
CA LEU A 208 12.73 8.88 22.10
C LEU A 208 13.94 8.14 22.73
N PRO A 209 14.33 8.50 23.97
CA PRO A 209 15.43 7.86 24.66
C PRO A 209 15.13 6.37 24.88
N VAL A 210 16.17 5.56 24.81
CA VAL A 210 16.18 4.15 25.15
C VAL A 210 17.31 3.91 26.15
N GLU A 211 17.23 2.85 26.95
CA GLU A 211 18.25 2.53 27.94
C GLU A 211 19.63 2.28 27.27
N GLU A 212 20.71 2.56 28.00
CA GLU A 212 22.07 2.55 27.41
C GLU A 212 22.48 1.19 26.85
N GLU A 213 21.98 0.09 27.43
CA GLU A 213 22.25 -1.26 26.95
C GLU A 213 21.70 -1.53 25.54
N PHE A 214 20.51 -1.02 25.22
CA PHE A 214 19.93 -1.15 23.88
C PHE A 214 20.73 -0.38 22.81
N LYS A 215 21.54 0.60 23.21
CA LYS A 215 22.34 1.40 22.27
C LYS A 215 23.62 0.70 21.82
N ILE A 216 24.02 -0.38 22.49
CA ILE A 216 25.25 -1.12 22.19
C ILE A 216 24.98 -2.02 20.97
N PRO A 217 25.63 -1.80 19.81
CA PRO A 217 25.47 -2.66 18.64
C PRO A 217 25.74 -4.13 18.97
N MET A 218 24.95 -5.04 18.39
CA MET A 218 25.20 -6.47 18.52
C MET A 218 26.31 -6.91 17.58
N LYS A 219 27.29 -7.65 18.09
CA LYS A 219 28.41 -8.18 17.30
C LYS A 219 28.03 -9.49 16.59
N PRO A 220 28.72 -9.86 15.49
CA PRO A 220 28.58 -11.18 14.91
C PRO A 220 28.81 -12.30 15.91
N GLY A 221 27.87 -13.25 15.97
CA GLY A 221 27.85 -14.37 16.91
C GLY A 221 27.28 -14.04 18.29
N GLU A 222 26.89 -12.78 18.56
CA GLU A 222 26.30 -12.37 19.83
C GLU A 222 24.84 -12.83 19.93
N THR A 223 24.47 -13.33 21.11
CA THR A 223 23.09 -13.64 21.50
C THR A 223 22.65 -12.69 22.60
N ARG A 224 21.46 -12.10 22.44
CA ARG A 224 20.77 -11.33 23.49
C ARG A 224 19.36 -11.87 23.65
N THR A 225 18.87 -11.92 24.88
CA THR A 225 17.48 -12.27 25.13
C THR A 225 16.60 -11.07 24.82
N PHE A 226 15.69 -11.23 23.86
CA PHE A 226 14.58 -10.32 23.66
C PHE A 226 13.58 -10.53 24.81
N GLU A 227 13.14 -9.43 25.41
CA GLU A 227 12.16 -9.41 26.48
C GLU A 227 11.06 -8.39 26.17
N TRP A 228 9.81 -8.82 26.32
CA TRP A 228 8.64 -7.95 26.27
C TRP A 228 7.63 -8.38 27.33
N THR A 229 7.17 -7.44 28.15
CA THR A 229 6.17 -7.71 29.19
C THR A 229 4.90 -6.88 28.96
N THR A 230 3.75 -7.43 29.34
CA THR A 230 2.46 -6.75 29.23
C THR A 230 1.51 -7.19 30.34
N GLY A 231 0.48 -6.39 30.62
CA GLY A 231 -0.57 -6.71 31.60
C GLY A 231 -1.57 -7.70 31.02
N ASP A 232 -2.63 -7.18 30.42
CA ASP A 232 -3.66 -7.99 29.78
C ASP A 232 -3.28 -8.33 28.33
N LEU A 233 -3.58 -9.57 27.93
CA LEU A 233 -3.51 -9.98 26.52
C LEU A 233 -4.75 -9.46 25.76
N PRO A 234 -4.63 -9.17 24.46
CA PRO A 234 -5.78 -8.84 23.63
C PRO A 234 -6.86 -9.93 23.69
N ALA A 235 -8.13 -9.54 23.75
CA ALA A 235 -9.24 -10.48 23.70
C ALA A 235 -9.45 -10.99 22.26
N GLY A 236 -9.63 -12.30 22.09
CA GLY A 236 -9.87 -12.93 20.79
C GLY A 236 -9.51 -14.40 20.76
#